data_AF-A0A2H8TP69-F1
#
_entry.id   AF-A0A2H8TP69-F1
#
_cell.length_a   1.000
_cell.length_b   1.000
_cell.length_c   1.000
_cell.angle_alpha   90.00
_cell.angle_beta   90.00
_cell.angle_gamma   90.00
#
_symmetry.space_group_name_H-M   'P 1'
#
loop_
_entity.id
_entity.type
_entity.pdbx_description
1 polymer ?
#
loop_
_entity_poly.entity_id
_entity_poly.type
_entity_poly.pdbx_seq_one_letter_code
_entity_poly.pdbx_strand_id
1 'polypeptide(L)'
;MFDTSFKDRLASFRLAPGTSMFIHWLVGMVYVYYFASFVLLLREVVRPGVLWFLRNLNDPDFSPIQELIQQGMLQHGRRLIASAMIFGTAVFLVVWLPIRILKFIWPSFLPYNVTLHSDSVNELSMELLLLQVVLPALLEQTHTRNWLKIGIRFWCLIVSHLLGIKSYLLGDGEELPPVVAPIHPPAADLGAAHEGLLRRGGPVGFRPYTRPTNFAIRLIALLVLVALSVVVISLSIITIPVWLGRLAMSFWPALLPSAPESSQLPNIHELYTAACGTYICWLSVRAVCFIAGWLPEGRAVVINRLKFWLKISSKAMVAFIVLLGIIPFLFGLLLELVMVVPFRVPLHQTPVLWAWQDWALGVLYMKIACAITLMGPDWSLRRAIERTYRDGFMRLDLKLMMQDLAIPVIAVLSLFLAVPYVIAYSVTPIIFKNHGTRLLIARRIYPAIMLTMAIVKGMMMQVRQFKRLYEHIKNDKYLVGRRLVNYNHTSSVSGQN
;
A
#
# COMPACT_ATOMS: atom_id res chain seq x y z
N MET A 1 -0.25 1.14 24.68
CA MET A 1 -1.21 2.25 24.40
C MET A 1 -2.63 1.93 24.86
N PHE A 2 -3.14 0.71 24.60
CA PHE A 2 -4.42 0.25 25.13
C PHE A 2 -4.19 -0.46 26.47
N ASP A 3 -4.99 -0.11 27.47
CA ASP A 3 -4.89 -0.59 28.88
C ASP A 3 -3.67 -0.14 29.70
N THR A 4 -3.08 1.02 29.37
CA THR A 4 -2.07 1.67 30.24
C THR A 4 -2.71 2.73 31.13
N SER A 5 -2.29 2.80 32.39
CA SER A 5 -2.77 3.84 33.31
C SER A 5 -2.27 5.23 32.85
N PHE A 6 -2.93 6.30 33.31
CA PHE A 6 -2.46 7.66 33.03
C PHE A 6 -1.02 7.88 33.55
N LYS A 7 -0.66 7.21 34.65
CA LYS A 7 0.70 7.25 35.22
C LYS A 7 1.73 6.67 34.26
N ASP A 8 1.42 5.53 33.62
CA ASP A 8 2.33 4.88 32.67
C ASP A 8 2.52 5.72 31.40
N ARG A 9 1.44 6.40 30.96
CA ARG A 9 1.51 7.34 29.82
C ARG A 9 2.37 8.55 30.14
N LEU A 10 2.22 9.12 31.34
CA LEU A 10 3.05 10.24 31.80
C LEU A 10 4.51 9.81 31.96
N ALA A 11 4.77 8.60 32.48
CA ALA A 11 6.11 8.04 32.58
C ALA A 11 6.75 7.85 31.19
N SER A 12 6.00 7.29 30.23
CA SER A 12 6.45 7.13 28.84
C SER A 12 6.77 8.47 28.17
N PHE A 13 5.93 9.49 28.40
CA PHE A 13 6.18 10.84 27.89
C PHE A 13 7.43 11.48 28.51
N ARG A 14 7.69 11.26 29.81
CA ARG A 14 8.90 11.76 30.48
C ARG A 14 10.17 11.06 29.99
N LEU A 15 10.10 9.76 29.69
CA LEU A 15 11.24 8.99 29.18
C LEU A 15 11.62 9.41 27.75
N ALA A 16 10.63 9.62 26.88
CA ALA A 16 10.87 9.98 25.48
C ALA A 16 9.83 11.00 24.97
N PRO A 17 10.01 12.29 25.27
CA PRO A 17 9.01 13.32 24.98
C PRO A 17 8.83 13.55 23.48
N GLY A 18 9.94 13.57 22.72
CA GLY A 18 9.91 13.79 21.27
C GLY A 18 9.18 12.68 20.51
N THR A 19 9.51 11.42 20.79
CA THR A 19 8.85 10.26 20.13
C THR A 19 7.38 10.16 20.52
N SER A 20 7.04 10.38 21.81
CA SER A 20 5.65 10.40 22.24
C SER A 20 4.86 11.51 21.55
N MET A 21 5.38 12.74 21.48
CA MET A 21 4.70 13.85 20.79
C MET A 21 4.53 13.57 19.29
N PHE A 22 5.57 13.04 18.64
CA PHE A 22 5.53 12.68 17.24
C PHE A 22 4.47 11.59 16.94
N ILE A 23 4.40 10.52 17.75
CA ILE A 23 3.43 9.44 17.57
C ILE A 23 2.00 9.97 17.74
N HIS A 24 1.73 10.76 18.77
CA HIS A 24 0.39 11.33 18.97
C HIS A 24 -0.01 12.28 17.85
N TRP A 25 0.92 13.12 17.37
CA TRP A 25 0.70 13.99 16.23
C TRP A 25 0.42 13.19 14.95
N LEU A 26 1.22 12.16 14.67
CA LEU A 26 1.06 11.30 13.49
C LEU A 26 -0.29 10.59 13.49
N VAL A 27 -0.66 9.96 14.60
CA VAL A 27 -1.97 9.29 14.77
C VAL A 27 -3.11 10.30 14.62
N GLY A 28 -2.97 11.50 15.19
CA GLY A 28 -3.94 12.58 15.05
C GLY A 28 -4.12 13.02 13.59
N MET A 29 -3.02 13.20 12.84
CA MET A 29 -3.06 13.58 11.44
C MET A 29 -3.73 12.51 10.57
N VAL A 30 -3.39 11.24 10.78
CA VAL A 30 -4.02 10.10 10.10
C VAL A 30 -5.53 10.05 10.39
N TYR A 31 -5.93 10.26 11.64
CA TYR A 31 -7.35 10.30 12.02
C TYR A 31 -8.09 11.44 11.32
N VAL A 32 -7.55 12.66 11.33
CA VAL A 32 -8.17 13.82 10.65
C VAL A 32 -8.33 13.56 9.15
N TYR A 33 -7.30 12.98 8.51
CA TYR A 33 -7.35 12.63 7.08
C TYR A 33 -8.48 11.64 6.76
N TYR A 34 -8.60 10.55 7.52
CA TYR A 34 -9.67 9.55 7.30
C TYR A 34 -11.05 10.09 7.64
N PHE A 35 -11.18 10.89 8.70
CA PHE A 35 -12.44 11.54 9.05
C PHE A 35 -12.90 12.48 7.93
N ALA A 36 -12.00 13.33 7.41
CA ALA A 36 -12.31 14.22 6.29
C ALA A 36 -12.72 13.43 5.04
N SER A 37 -11.99 12.37 4.71
CA SER A 37 -12.31 11.47 3.59
C SER A 37 -13.69 10.81 3.76
N PHE A 38 -14.04 10.39 4.98
CA PHE A 38 -15.35 9.83 5.31
C PHE A 38 -16.47 10.85 5.19
N VAL A 39 -16.28 12.10 5.67
CA VAL A 39 -17.27 13.18 5.51
C VAL A 39 -17.51 13.50 4.04
N LEU A 40 -16.46 13.52 3.22
CA LEU A 40 -16.60 13.69 1.75
C LEU A 40 -17.42 12.55 1.13
N LEU A 41 -17.17 11.31 1.55
CA LEU A 41 -17.92 10.16 1.07
C LEU A 41 -19.40 10.21 1.51
N LEU A 42 -19.69 10.61 2.76
CA LEU A 42 -21.06 10.82 3.23
C LEU A 42 -21.80 11.88 2.41
N ARG A 43 -21.13 12.99 2.05
CA ARG A 43 -21.71 14.05 1.20
C ARG A 43 -22.09 13.59 -0.20
N GLU A 44 -21.44 12.55 -0.71
CA GLU A 44 -21.81 11.96 -2.01
C GLU A 44 -23.02 11.02 -1.92
N VAL A 45 -23.34 10.50 -0.73
CA VAL A 45 -24.44 9.56 -0.52
C VAL A 45 -25.70 10.27 -0.06
N VAL A 46 -25.53 11.20 0.88
CA VAL A 46 -26.61 11.93 1.54
C VAL A 46 -26.91 13.20 0.74
N ARG A 47 -28.17 13.62 0.78
CA ARG A 47 -28.66 14.84 0.13
C ARG A 47 -27.84 16.09 0.55
N PRO A 48 -27.52 16.99 -0.39
CA PRO A 48 -26.86 18.26 -0.06
C PRO A 48 -27.71 19.09 0.91
N GLY A 49 -27.10 19.50 2.02
CA GLY A 49 -27.74 20.27 3.10
C GLY A 49 -28.01 19.51 4.40
N VAL A 50 -27.93 18.17 4.42
CA VAL A 50 -28.10 17.40 5.66
C VAL A 50 -26.91 17.62 6.61
N LEU A 51 -25.70 17.62 6.08
CA LEU A 51 -24.46 17.84 6.82
C LEU A 51 -24.10 19.33 6.94
N TRP A 52 -25.09 20.20 7.17
CA TRP A 52 -24.90 21.65 7.23
C TRP A 52 -23.95 22.11 8.35
N PHE A 53 -23.87 21.32 9.44
CA PHE A 53 -23.01 21.62 10.59
C PHE A 53 -21.53 21.32 10.33
N LEU A 54 -21.22 20.47 9.35
CA LEU A 54 -19.86 20.19 8.91
C LEU A 54 -19.55 21.08 7.72
N ARG A 55 -18.46 21.84 7.78
CA ARG A 55 -18.10 22.72 6.67
C ARG A 55 -17.51 21.97 5.49
N ASN A 56 -17.80 22.43 4.27
CA ASN A 56 -17.17 21.91 3.07
C ASN A 56 -15.75 22.48 2.93
N LEU A 57 -14.72 21.64 2.98
CA LEU A 57 -13.35 22.09 2.76
C LEU A 57 -12.98 22.18 1.26
N ASN A 58 -13.78 21.55 0.39
CA ASN A 58 -13.57 21.54 -1.06
C ASN A 58 -14.48 22.55 -1.78
N ASP A 59 -15.00 23.55 -1.07
CA ASP A 59 -15.76 24.63 -1.69
C ASP A 59 -14.79 25.57 -2.42
N PRO A 60 -14.93 25.82 -3.74
CA PRO A 60 -14.04 26.74 -4.46
C PRO A 60 -14.06 28.16 -3.89
N ASP A 61 -15.16 28.57 -3.24
CA ASP A 61 -15.29 29.88 -2.60
C ASP A 61 -14.62 29.94 -1.21
N PHE A 62 -14.13 28.81 -0.69
CA PHE A 62 -13.48 28.74 0.61
C PHE A 62 -11.97 28.97 0.48
N SER A 63 -11.51 30.14 0.92
CA SER A 63 -10.09 30.40 1.13
C SER A 63 -9.78 30.52 2.63
N PRO A 64 -9.00 29.58 3.20
CA PRO A 64 -8.78 29.51 4.65
C PRO A 64 -8.08 30.75 5.21
N ILE A 65 -7.27 31.42 4.39
CA ILE A 65 -6.53 32.62 4.78
C ILE A 65 -7.44 33.85 4.84
N GLN A 66 -8.35 34.04 3.87
CA GLN A 66 -9.25 35.19 3.89
C GLN A 66 -10.18 35.12 5.10
N GLU A 67 -10.66 33.92 5.44
CA GLU A 67 -11.53 33.77 6.59
C GLU A 67 -10.81 33.95 7.94
N LEU A 68 -9.54 33.53 8.03
CA LEU A 68 -8.71 33.77 9.23
C LEU A 68 -8.47 35.27 9.47
N ILE A 69 -8.43 36.07 8.41
CA ILE A 69 -8.25 37.52 8.48
C ILE A 69 -9.57 38.23 8.80
N GLN A 70 -10.69 37.73 8.26
CA GLN A 70 -11.99 38.42 8.35
C GLN A 70 -12.76 38.13 9.65
N GLN A 71 -12.48 37.03 10.35
CA GLN A 71 -13.23 36.64 11.54
C GLN A 71 -12.49 36.93 12.84
N GLY A 72 -13.22 37.34 13.87
CA GLY A 72 -12.65 37.59 15.19
C GLY A 72 -12.16 36.31 15.87
N MET A 73 -11.13 36.41 16.72
CA MET A 73 -10.56 35.25 17.45
C MET A 73 -11.59 34.45 18.25
N LEU A 74 -12.63 35.10 18.79
CA LEU A 74 -13.71 34.42 19.53
C LEU A 74 -14.56 33.51 18.62
N GLN A 75 -14.77 33.88 17.36
CA GLN A 75 -15.49 33.05 16.40
C GLN A 75 -14.66 31.81 16.04
N HIS A 76 -13.35 31.97 15.84
CA HIS A 76 -12.43 30.85 15.65
C HIS A 76 -12.37 29.94 16.88
N GLY A 77 -12.30 30.51 18.09
CA GLY A 77 -12.30 29.75 19.33
C GLY A 77 -13.56 28.91 19.52
N ARG A 78 -14.75 29.48 19.29
CA ARG A 78 -16.02 28.74 19.35
C ARG A 78 -16.08 27.61 18.33
N ARG A 79 -15.59 27.84 17.12
CA ARG A 79 -15.53 26.83 16.06
C ARG A 79 -14.53 25.73 16.37
N LEU A 80 -13.37 26.09 16.93
CA LEU A 80 -12.36 25.14 17.38
C LEU A 80 -12.95 24.21 18.44
N ILE A 81 -13.63 24.76 19.45
CA ILE A 81 -14.31 23.97 20.49
C ILE A 81 -15.37 23.04 19.87
N ALA A 82 -16.23 23.56 18.98
CA ALA A 82 -17.24 22.75 18.31
C ALA A 82 -16.61 21.59 17.50
N SER A 83 -15.54 21.87 16.76
CA SER A 83 -14.80 20.84 16.02
C SER A 83 -14.16 19.81 16.96
N ALA A 84 -13.55 20.26 18.06
CA ALA A 84 -12.95 19.39 19.08
C ALA A 84 -14.00 18.49 19.74
N MET A 85 -15.22 18.98 19.98
CA MET A 85 -16.33 18.17 20.48
C MET A 85 -16.78 17.11 19.45
N ILE A 86 -16.92 17.48 18.17
CA ILE A 86 -17.29 16.53 17.11
C ILE A 86 -16.21 15.44 16.97
N PHE A 87 -14.93 15.84 16.92
CA PHE A 87 -13.83 14.88 16.85
C PHE A 87 -13.74 14.02 18.11
N GLY A 88 -13.88 14.61 19.30
CA GLY A 88 -13.85 13.90 20.57
C GLY A 88 -14.98 12.88 20.72
N THR A 89 -16.21 13.25 20.35
CA THR A 89 -17.35 12.33 20.35
C THR A 89 -17.19 11.19 19.34
N ALA A 90 -16.67 11.48 18.14
CA ALA A 90 -16.36 10.44 17.17
C ALA A 90 -15.26 9.48 17.66
N VAL A 91 -14.16 9.97 18.24
CA VAL A 91 -13.11 9.12 18.85
C VAL A 91 -13.68 8.28 19.99
N PHE A 92 -14.55 8.87 20.82
CA PHE A 92 -15.22 8.15 21.91
C PHE A 92 -16.05 6.97 21.38
N LEU A 93 -16.87 7.18 20.35
CA LEU A 93 -17.72 6.14 19.76
C LEU A 93 -16.96 5.10 18.93
N VAL A 94 -15.88 5.50 18.25
CA VAL A 94 -15.13 4.61 17.35
C VAL A 94 -14.05 3.81 18.08
N VAL A 95 -13.48 4.35 19.16
CA VAL A 95 -12.31 3.74 19.83
C VAL A 95 -12.61 3.42 21.29
N TRP A 96 -12.97 4.41 22.10
CA TRP A 96 -13.05 4.21 23.57
C TRP A 96 -14.19 3.25 23.97
N LEU A 97 -15.40 3.50 23.46
CA LEU A 97 -16.58 2.72 23.81
C LEU A 97 -16.49 1.26 23.32
N PRO A 98 -16.08 0.96 22.08
CA PRO A 98 -15.88 -0.41 21.62
C PRO A 98 -14.82 -1.17 22.43
N ILE A 99 -13.72 -0.54 22.81
CA ILE A 99 -12.68 -1.19 23.64
C ILE A 99 -13.23 -1.51 25.03
N ARG A 100 -14.04 -0.62 25.63
CA ARG A 100 -14.69 -0.88 26.92
C ARG A 100 -15.71 -2.02 26.84
N ILE A 101 -16.55 -2.02 25.80
CA ILE A 101 -17.49 -3.11 25.51
C ILE A 101 -16.74 -4.42 25.34
N LEU A 102 -15.64 -4.42 24.57
CA LEU A 102 -14.82 -5.60 24.33
C LEU A 102 -14.17 -6.14 25.61
N LYS A 103 -13.64 -5.25 26.47
CA LYS A 103 -13.07 -5.64 27.77
C LYS A 103 -14.12 -6.26 28.70
N PHE A 104 -15.38 -5.82 28.58
CA PHE A 104 -16.50 -6.37 29.34
C PHE A 104 -16.97 -7.74 28.80
N ILE A 105 -17.13 -7.86 27.48
CA ILE A 105 -17.62 -9.09 26.83
C ILE A 105 -16.57 -10.19 26.84
N TRP A 106 -15.32 -9.88 26.44
CA TRP A 106 -14.21 -10.82 26.32
C TRP A 106 -12.93 -10.27 26.97
N PRO A 107 -12.78 -10.41 28.30
CA PRO A 107 -11.62 -9.89 29.03
C PRO A 107 -10.30 -10.54 28.58
N SER A 108 -10.34 -11.80 28.13
CA SER A 108 -9.16 -12.55 27.64
C SER A 108 -8.67 -12.15 26.25
N PHE A 109 -9.43 -11.32 25.51
CA PHE A 109 -9.06 -10.91 24.15
C PHE A 109 -8.00 -9.80 24.13
N LEU A 110 -7.93 -9.02 25.21
CA LEU A 110 -6.93 -7.99 25.48
C LEU A 110 -5.93 -8.54 26.51
N PRO A 111 -4.66 -8.08 26.55
CA PRO A 111 -4.10 -6.91 25.86
C PRO A 111 -3.69 -7.17 24.41
N TYR A 112 -3.68 -6.09 23.63
CA TYR A 112 -2.97 -6.11 22.35
C TYR A 112 -1.46 -6.06 22.60
N ASN A 113 -0.76 -7.18 22.42
CA ASN A 113 0.70 -7.26 22.49
C ASN A 113 1.34 -6.52 21.31
N VAL A 114 1.63 -5.24 21.52
CA VAL A 114 2.44 -4.38 20.62
C VAL A 114 3.80 -4.10 21.29
N THR A 115 4.37 -5.10 21.95
CA THR A 115 5.68 -4.98 22.58
C THR A 115 6.74 -4.90 21.49
N LEU A 116 7.17 -3.69 21.16
CA LEU A 116 8.40 -3.44 20.41
C LEU A 116 9.57 -3.86 21.32
N HIS A 117 9.94 -5.13 21.30
CA HIS A 117 11.18 -5.53 21.95
C HIS A 117 12.33 -5.18 21.01
N SER A 118 13.10 -4.17 21.41
CA SER A 118 14.17 -3.50 20.67
C SER A 118 15.34 -4.38 20.20
N ASP A 119 15.30 -5.69 20.41
CA ASP A 119 16.49 -6.53 20.38
C ASP A 119 16.66 -7.33 19.08
N SER A 120 15.70 -7.27 18.14
CA SER A 120 15.87 -7.95 16.86
C SER A 120 15.58 -7.07 15.63
N VAL A 121 16.60 -6.87 14.80
CA VAL A 121 16.50 -6.33 13.42
C VAL A 121 15.45 -7.10 12.59
N ASN A 122 15.16 -8.35 12.99
CA ASN A 122 14.14 -9.22 12.42
C ASN A 122 12.72 -8.65 12.57
N GLU A 123 12.36 -8.15 13.76
CA GLU A 123 11.03 -7.55 14.01
C GLU A 123 10.80 -6.31 13.15
N LEU A 124 11.79 -5.42 13.08
CA LEU A 124 11.70 -4.17 12.32
C LEU A 124 11.60 -4.42 10.80
N SER A 125 12.30 -5.43 10.28
CA SER A 125 12.22 -5.83 8.88
C SER A 125 10.83 -6.36 8.51
N MET A 126 10.22 -7.11 9.44
CA MET A 126 8.87 -7.66 9.27
C MET A 126 7.79 -6.60 9.36
N GLU A 127 7.89 -5.65 10.29
CA GLU A 127 6.98 -4.50 10.38
C GLU A 127 7.06 -3.60 9.14
N LEU A 128 8.27 -3.36 8.61
CA LEU A 128 8.46 -2.59 7.38
C LEU A 128 7.89 -3.30 6.15
N LEU A 129 8.07 -4.62 6.04
CA LEU A 129 7.47 -5.41 4.97
C LEU A 129 5.95 -5.36 5.06
N LEU A 130 5.41 -5.49 6.28
CA LEU A 130 3.98 -5.39 6.52
C LEU A 130 3.45 -4.01 6.13
N LEU A 131 4.09 -2.93 6.57
CA LEU A 131 3.72 -1.57 6.17
C LEU A 131 3.81 -1.40 4.66
N GLN A 132 4.84 -1.93 4.00
CA GLN A 132 5.02 -1.79 2.56
C GLN A 132 4.00 -2.56 1.73
N VAL A 133 3.49 -3.69 2.21
CA VAL A 133 2.54 -4.54 1.47
C VAL A 133 1.10 -4.21 1.87
N VAL A 134 0.82 -4.07 3.17
CA VAL A 134 -0.51 -3.80 3.72
C VAL A 134 -0.93 -2.36 3.47
N LEU A 135 -0.06 -1.39 3.72
CA LEU A 135 -0.47 0.02 3.64
C LEU A 135 -0.90 0.41 2.22
N PRO A 136 -0.16 0.09 1.14
CA PRO A 136 -0.62 0.38 -0.22
C PRO A 136 -1.84 -0.46 -0.60
N ALA A 137 -1.89 -1.74 -0.20
CA ALA A 137 -3.05 -2.58 -0.47
C ALA A 137 -4.34 -2.08 0.21
N LEU A 138 -4.24 -1.39 1.36
CA LEU A 138 -5.37 -0.72 2.00
C LEU A 138 -5.68 0.64 1.36
N LEU A 139 -4.66 1.39 0.93
CA LEU A 139 -4.80 2.75 0.38
C LEU A 139 -5.20 2.81 -1.10
N GLU A 140 -4.76 1.87 -1.95
CA GLU A 140 -5.03 1.86 -3.40
C GLU A 140 -6.43 1.35 -3.77
N GLN A 141 -7.30 1.12 -2.79
CA GLN A 141 -8.61 0.50 -3.03
C GLN A 141 -9.67 1.50 -3.48
N THR A 142 -9.57 1.97 -4.73
CA THR A 142 -10.66 2.74 -5.37
C THR A 142 -11.98 1.95 -5.34
N HIS A 143 -11.93 0.62 -5.38
CA HIS A 143 -13.10 -0.23 -5.26
C HIS A 143 -13.74 -0.23 -3.87
N THR A 144 -12.99 -0.15 -2.77
CA THR A 144 -13.61 -0.15 -1.43
C THR A 144 -14.36 1.13 -1.14
N ARG A 145 -13.91 2.27 -1.70
CA ARG A 145 -14.71 3.51 -1.67
C ARG A 145 -16.10 3.30 -2.27
N ASN A 146 -16.19 2.65 -3.44
CA ASN A 146 -17.48 2.37 -4.08
C ASN A 146 -18.34 1.40 -3.26
N TRP A 147 -17.74 0.36 -2.68
CA TRP A 147 -18.45 -0.59 -1.83
C TRP A 147 -18.95 0.06 -0.54
N LEU A 148 -18.12 0.90 0.08
CA LEU A 148 -18.49 1.67 1.26
C LEU A 148 -19.64 2.64 0.91
N LYS A 149 -19.60 3.28 -0.25
CA LYS A 149 -20.70 4.13 -0.75
C LYS A 149 -22.01 3.35 -0.88
N ILE A 150 -21.96 2.15 -1.46
CA ILE A 150 -23.12 1.25 -1.58
C ILE A 150 -23.63 0.84 -0.19
N GLY A 151 -22.72 0.45 0.72
CA GLY A 151 -23.07 0.04 2.09
C GLY A 151 -23.72 1.15 2.90
N ILE A 152 -23.16 2.36 2.86
CA ILE A 152 -23.75 3.53 3.52
C ILE A 152 -25.10 3.88 2.90
N ARG A 153 -25.23 3.85 1.57
CA ARG A 153 -26.50 4.11 0.89
C ARG A 153 -27.56 3.09 1.30
N PHE A 154 -27.20 1.81 1.38
CA PHE A 154 -28.08 0.74 1.84
C PHE A 154 -28.53 0.94 3.28
N TRP A 155 -27.60 1.27 4.19
CA TRP A 155 -27.92 1.62 5.57
C TRP A 155 -28.86 2.83 5.65
N CYS A 156 -28.56 3.89 4.90
CA CYS A 156 -29.41 5.08 4.81
C CYS A 156 -30.82 4.74 4.30
N LEU A 157 -30.96 3.83 3.33
CA LEU A 157 -32.26 3.37 2.83
C LEU A 157 -33.06 2.64 3.92
N ILE A 158 -32.44 1.70 4.63
CA ILE A 158 -33.09 0.95 5.72
C ILE A 158 -33.55 1.90 6.82
N VAL A 159 -32.65 2.74 7.34
CA VAL A 159 -32.95 3.62 8.46
C VAL A 159 -33.94 4.71 8.07
N SER A 160 -33.82 5.26 6.85
CA SER A 160 -34.77 6.26 6.37
C SER A 160 -36.16 5.70 6.11
N HIS A 161 -36.28 4.42 5.74
CA HIS A 161 -37.56 3.73 5.64
C HIS A 161 -38.16 3.47 7.04
N LEU A 162 -37.34 2.98 7.98
CA LEU A 162 -37.75 2.72 9.36
C LEU A 162 -38.27 3.99 10.06
N LEU A 163 -37.62 5.13 9.84
CA LEU A 163 -37.98 6.42 10.45
C LEU A 163 -38.92 7.27 9.59
N GLY A 164 -39.20 6.87 8.34
CA GLY A 164 -39.98 7.66 7.39
C GLY A 164 -39.38 9.04 7.07
N ILE A 165 -38.05 9.13 6.94
CA ILE A 165 -37.29 10.37 6.65
C ILE A 165 -36.52 10.29 5.32
N LYS A 166 -36.96 9.45 4.38
CA LYS A 166 -36.31 9.22 3.08
C LYS A 166 -36.09 10.50 2.28
N SER A 167 -37.13 11.33 2.14
CA SER A 167 -37.06 12.63 1.43
C SER A 167 -36.01 13.57 2.05
N TYR A 168 -35.85 13.56 3.37
CA TYR A 168 -34.84 14.38 4.05
C TYR A 168 -33.41 13.88 3.80
N LEU A 169 -33.16 12.57 3.95
CA LEU A 169 -31.81 11.99 3.91
C LEU A 169 -31.27 11.75 2.50
N LEU A 170 -32.10 11.24 1.59
CA LEU A 170 -31.68 10.80 0.24
C LEU A 170 -32.29 11.67 -0.86
N GLY A 171 -33.33 12.45 -0.56
CA GLY A 171 -34.15 13.14 -1.56
C GLY A 171 -35.18 12.21 -2.21
N ASP A 172 -36.22 12.81 -2.76
CA ASP A 172 -37.15 12.13 -3.64
C ASP A 172 -36.49 12.04 -5.03
N GLY A 173 -36.52 10.87 -5.65
CA GLY A 173 -35.68 10.51 -6.81
C GLY A 173 -35.94 11.27 -8.11
N GLU A 174 -36.50 12.47 -8.08
CA GLU A 174 -36.54 13.37 -9.22
C GLU A 174 -35.15 14.00 -9.40
N GLU A 175 -34.37 13.42 -10.31
CA GLU A 175 -33.40 14.20 -11.06
C GLU A 175 -34.16 15.31 -11.77
N LEU A 176 -34.31 16.47 -11.12
CA LEU A 176 -34.54 17.71 -11.85
C LEU A 176 -33.47 17.76 -12.96
N PRO A 177 -33.85 18.02 -14.21
CA PRO A 177 -32.91 18.07 -15.32
C PRO A 177 -31.71 18.94 -14.92
N PRO A 178 -30.49 18.60 -15.36
CA PRO A 178 -29.32 19.41 -15.05
C PRO A 178 -29.70 20.85 -15.36
N VAL A 179 -29.59 21.74 -14.36
CA VAL A 179 -29.78 23.17 -14.57
C VAL A 179 -28.82 23.51 -15.70
N VAL A 180 -29.36 23.68 -16.90
CA VAL A 180 -28.61 24.14 -18.06
C VAL A 180 -28.12 25.50 -17.62
N ALA A 181 -26.83 25.59 -17.29
CA ALA A 181 -26.19 26.87 -17.09
C ALA A 181 -26.56 27.72 -18.31
N PRO A 182 -26.97 28.99 -18.12
CA PRO A 182 -27.37 29.84 -19.24
C PRO A 182 -26.29 29.75 -20.31
N ILE A 183 -26.70 29.38 -21.52
CA ILE A 183 -25.83 29.27 -22.69
C ILE A 183 -25.30 30.69 -22.93
N HIS A 184 -24.13 30.99 -22.39
CA HIS A 184 -23.40 32.19 -22.77
C HIS A 184 -22.92 31.99 -24.22
N PRO A 185 -23.04 33.01 -25.09
CA PRO A 185 -22.67 32.90 -26.50
C PRO A 185 -21.19 32.52 -26.66
N PRO A 186 -20.82 31.85 -27.78
CA PRO A 186 -19.54 31.19 -27.92
C PRO A 186 -18.48 32.19 -28.36
N ALA A 187 -17.87 32.90 -27.40
CA ALA A 187 -16.51 33.45 -27.50
C ALA A 187 -16.23 34.29 -26.25
N ALA A 188 -15.25 33.87 -25.44
CA ALA A 188 -14.17 34.76 -24.98
C ALA A 188 -13.32 34.19 -23.83
N ASP A 189 -13.72 33.12 -23.13
CA ASP A 189 -12.98 32.78 -21.91
C ASP A 189 -12.75 31.29 -21.68
N LEU A 190 -11.60 30.83 -22.17
CA LEU A 190 -11.00 29.55 -21.77
C LEU A 190 -10.86 29.46 -20.24
N GLY A 191 -10.73 30.60 -19.54
CA GLY A 191 -10.74 30.71 -18.08
C GLY A 191 -12.08 30.27 -17.49
N ALA A 192 -13.21 30.80 -17.96
CA ALA A 192 -14.54 30.39 -17.52
C ALA A 192 -14.86 28.92 -17.83
N ALA A 193 -14.38 28.40 -18.97
CA ALA A 193 -14.49 26.96 -19.30
C ALA A 193 -13.63 26.08 -18.37
N HIS A 194 -12.44 26.54 -17.99
CA HIS A 194 -11.57 25.89 -17.02
C HIS A 194 -12.14 25.97 -15.59
N GLU A 195 -12.73 27.09 -15.22
CA GLU A 195 -13.44 27.29 -13.96
C GLU A 195 -14.69 26.39 -13.87
N GLY A 196 -15.42 26.23 -14.98
CA GLY A 196 -16.51 25.26 -15.10
C GLY A 196 -16.06 23.79 -14.97
N LEU A 197 -14.85 23.45 -15.43
CA LEU A 197 -14.26 22.12 -15.23
C LEU A 197 -13.85 21.86 -13.77
N LEU A 198 -13.43 22.89 -13.04
CA LEU A 198 -13.14 22.83 -11.60
C LEU A 198 -14.42 22.76 -10.74
N ARG A 199 -15.54 23.30 -11.23
CA ARG A 199 -16.88 23.23 -10.58
C ARG A 199 -17.54 21.84 -10.62
N ARG A 200 -16.83 20.76 -10.95
CA ARG A 200 -17.32 19.36 -10.89
C ARG A 200 -17.56 18.81 -9.46
N GLY A 201 -17.79 19.67 -8.47
CA GLY A 201 -18.32 19.29 -7.17
C GLY A 201 -19.85 19.11 -7.26
N GLY A 202 -20.41 18.10 -6.59
CA GLY A 202 -21.85 17.80 -6.62
C GLY A 202 -22.73 19.01 -6.27
N PRO A 203 -24.04 18.95 -6.56
CA PRO A 203 -24.94 20.10 -6.50
C PRO A 203 -24.98 20.70 -5.08
N VAL A 204 -24.46 21.92 -4.94
CA VAL A 204 -24.47 22.75 -3.71
C VAL A 204 -25.81 23.48 -3.48
N GLY A 205 -26.84 23.17 -4.26
CA GLY A 205 -28.15 23.80 -4.15
C GLY A 205 -29.02 23.22 -3.04
N PHE A 206 -29.79 24.09 -2.37
CA PHE A 206 -30.89 23.69 -1.51
C PHE A 206 -31.92 22.90 -2.32
N ARG A 207 -32.02 21.59 -2.05
CA ARG A 207 -33.12 20.77 -2.57
C ARG A 207 -34.36 20.90 -1.64
N PRO A 208 -35.59 20.99 -2.15
CA PRO A 208 -36.75 20.89 -1.26
C PRO A 208 -36.84 19.47 -0.65
N TYR A 209 -37.42 19.35 0.54
CA TYR A 209 -37.74 18.06 1.17
C TYR A 209 -39.06 18.14 1.92
N THR A 210 -39.72 17.00 2.06
CA THR A 210 -40.96 16.89 2.84
C THR A 210 -40.64 16.66 4.31
N ARG A 211 -41.19 17.50 5.19
CA ARG A 211 -41.00 17.38 6.65
C ARG A 211 -42.10 16.48 7.24
N PRO A 212 -41.76 15.29 7.78
CA PRO A 212 -42.75 14.40 8.38
C PRO A 212 -43.21 14.89 9.78
N THR A 213 -44.32 14.33 10.26
CA THR A 213 -44.81 14.52 11.63
C THR A 213 -43.79 14.01 12.65
N ASN A 214 -43.60 14.74 13.75
CA ASN A 214 -42.58 14.45 14.78
C ASN A 214 -41.13 14.40 14.26
N PHE A 215 -40.79 15.30 13.33
CA PHE A 215 -39.47 15.37 12.70
C PHE A 215 -38.29 15.40 13.68
N ALA A 216 -38.39 16.16 14.79
CA ALA A 216 -37.31 16.28 15.75
C ALA A 216 -37.00 14.96 16.47
N ILE A 217 -38.03 14.21 16.88
CA ILE A 217 -37.88 12.90 17.53
C ILE A 217 -37.25 11.90 16.56
N ARG A 218 -37.69 11.91 15.30
CA ARG A 218 -37.10 11.07 14.25
C ARG A 218 -35.63 11.42 14.01
N LEU A 219 -35.26 12.70 14.06
CA LEU A 219 -33.87 13.13 13.91
C LEU A 219 -33.00 12.67 15.11
N ILE A 220 -33.51 12.76 16.33
CA ILE A 220 -32.83 12.24 17.52
C ILE A 220 -32.66 10.72 17.41
N ALA A 221 -33.71 10.01 17.00
CA ALA A 221 -33.64 8.57 16.76
C ALA A 221 -32.62 8.21 15.67
N LEU A 222 -32.53 9.00 14.60
CA LEU A 222 -31.50 8.84 13.56
C LEU A 222 -30.10 8.96 14.17
N LEU A 223 -29.86 9.99 14.99
CA LEU A 223 -28.56 10.21 15.62
C LEU A 223 -28.18 9.05 16.55
N VAL A 224 -29.13 8.54 17.33
CA VAL A 224 -28.92 7.36 18.18
C VAL A 224 -28.60 6.11 17.35
N LEU A 225 -29.32 5.88 16.24
CA LEU A 225 -29.03 4.76 15.33
C LEU A 225 -27.68 4.90 14.63
N VAL A 226 -27.28 6.12 14.25
CA VAL A 226 -25.92 6.39 13.74
C VAL A 226 -24.90 6.03 14.81
N ALA A 227 -25.08 6.51 16.04
CA ALA A 227 -24.14 6.22 17.13
C ALA A 227 -24.02 4.71 17.40
N LEU A 228 -25.16 4.00 17.49
CA LEU A 228 -25.19 2.55 17.72
C LEU A 228 -24.53 1.78 16.57
N SER A 229 -24.88 2.12 15.32
CA SER A 229 -24.30 1.45 14.14
C SER A 229 -22.79 1.70 14.02
N VAL A 230 -22.32 2.92 14.30
CA VAL A 230 -20.88 3.24 14.33
C VAL A 230 -20.16 2.39 15.38
N VAL A 231 -20.73 2.23 16.58
CA VAL A 231 -20.16 1.40 17.66
C VAL A 231 -20.12 -0.08 17.27
N VAL A 232 -21.17 -0.62 16.65
CA VAL A 232 -21.21 -2.02 16.20
C VAL A 232 -20.21 -2.26 15.06
N ILE A 233 -20.14 -1.35 14.09
CA ILE A 233 -19.19 -1.43 12.98
C ILE A 233 -17.75 -1.32 13.50
N SER A 234 -17.46 -0.37 14.39
CA SER A 234 -16.12 -0.22 14.96
C SER A 234 -15.71 -1.41 15.82
N LEU A 235 -16.63 -1.95 16.64
CA LEU A 235 -16.40 -3.19 17.39
C LEU A 235 -16.05 -4.33 16.43
N SER A 236 -16.82 -4.50 15.35
CA SER A 236 -16.59 -5.55 14.35
C SER A 236 -15.24 -5.40 13.63
N ILE A 237 -14.86 -4.18 13.25
CA ILE A 237 -13.57 -3.88 12.59
C ILE A 237 -12.38 -4.16 13.52
N ILE A 238 -12.54 -3.91 14.82
CA ILE A 238 -11.47 -4.14 15.81
C ILE A 238 -11.38 -5.64 16.18
N THR A 239 -12.50 -6.35 16.28
CA THR A 239 -12.53 -7.73 16.79
C THR A 239 -12.37 -8.79 15.71
N ILE A 240 -13.12 -8.71 14.60
CA ILE A 240 -13.21 -9.78 13.60
C ILE A 240 -11.85 -10.07 12.94
N PRO A 241 -11.09 -9.06 12.47
CA PRO A 241 -9.79 -9.31 11.86
C PRO A 241 -8.82 -9.94 12.87
N VAL A 242 -8.70 -9.38 14.07
CA VAL A 242 -7.76 -9.93 15.06
C VAL A 242 -8.16 -11.35 15.46
N TRP A 243 -9.45 -11.62 15.66
CA TRP A 243 -9.94 -12.96 16.00
C TRP A 243 -9.62 -13.98 14.90
N LEU A 244 -9.92 -13.68 13.64
CA LEU A 244 -9.55 -14.53 12.50
C LEU A 244 -8.04 -14.68 12.36
N GLY A 245 -7.29 -13.61 12.62
CA GLY A 245 -5.83 -13.61 12.59
C GLY A 245 -5.22 -14.52 13.66
N ARG A 246 -5.71 -14.46 14.90
CA ARG A 246 -5.29 -15.36 15.99
C ARG A 246 -5.59 -16.82 15.64
N LEU A 247 -6.77 -17.08 15.08
CA LEU A 247 -7.18 -18.41 14.65
C LEU A 247 -6.31 -18.93 13.50
N ALA A 248 -5.97 -18.10 12.52
CA ALA A 248 -5.04 -18.47 11.45
C ALA A 248 -3.63 -18.76 11.99
N MET A 249 -3.15 -17.94 12.94
CA MET A 249 -1.83 -18.12 13.55
C MET A 249 -1.78 -19.31 14.51
N SER A 250 -2.90 -19.79 15.06
CA SER A 250 -2.92 -21.03 15.85
C SER A 250 -2.80 -22.29 14.99
N PHE A 251 -3.13 -22.22 13.70
CA PHE A 251 -2.87 -23.31 12.74
C PHE A 251 -1.42 -23.32 12.21
N TRP A 252 -0.69 -22.22 12.37
CA TRP A 252 0.68 -22.08 11.85
C TRP A 252 1.68 -23.10 12.43
N PRO A 253 1.71 -23.38 13.75
CA PRO A 253 2.60 -24.40 14.32
C PRO A 253 2.33 -25.81 13.79
N ALA A 254 1.11 -26.11 13.36
CA ALA A 254 0.75 -27.43 12.80
C ALA A 254 1.22 -27.60 11.34
N LEU A 255 1.46 -26.50 10.62
CA LEU A 255 1.84 -26.52 9.20
C LEU A 255 3.37 -26.61 8.98
N LEU A 256 4.18 -26.22 9.97
CA LEU A 256 5.65 -26.23 9.90
C LEU A 256 6.23 -27.07 11.05
N PRO A 257 6.60 -28.35 10.81
CA PRO A 257 7.04 -29.30 11.85
C PRO A 257 8.38 -28.99 12.54
N SER A 258 9.06 -27.89 12.20
CA SER A 258 10.44 -27.61 12.61
C SER A 258 10.58 -26.51 13.67
N ALA A 259 9.50 -26.11 14.35
CA ALA A 259 9.61 -25.19 15.48
C ALA A 259 9.86 -25.97 16.78
N PRO A 260 11.00 -25.77 17.47
CA PRO A 260 11.34 -26.50 18.68
C PRO A 260 10.33 -26.22 19.82
N GLU A 261 9.90 -27.29 20.51
CA GLU A 261 8.92 -27.31 21.61
C GLU A 261 9.27 -26.46 22.85
N SER A 262 10.39 -25.73 22.86
CA SER A 262 10.92 -25.04 24.05
C SER A 262 10.66 -23.53 24.13
N SER A 263 9.97 -22.91 23.17
CA SER A 263 9.54 -21.52 23.33
C SER A 263 8.08 -21.48 23.78
N GLN A 264 7.85 -21.05 25.03
CA GLN A 264 6.59 -20.45 25.48
C GLN A 264 5.99 -19.66 24.32
N LEU A 265 4.69 -19.87 24.00
CA LEU A 265 3.95 -19.31 22.87
C LEU A 265 4.72 -18.14 22.22
N PRO A 266 5.25 -18.27 20.98
CA PRO A 266 5.96 -17.15 20.37
C PRO A 266 5.06 -15.93 20.52
N ASN A 267 5.60 -14.83 21.06
CA ASN A 267 4.86 -13.58 21.24
C ASN A 267 4.51 -13.03 19.86
N ILE A 268 3.45 -13.59 19.26
CA ILE A 268 2.96 -13.21 17.94
C ILE A 268 2.47 -11.78 18.10
N HIS A 269 3.13 -10.84 17.42
CA HIS A 269 2.75 -9.45 17.50
C HIS A 269 1.35 -9.27 16.91
N GLU A 270 0.53 -8.47 17.56
CA GLU A 270 -0.85 -8.27 17.15
C GLU A 270 -0.99 -7.56 15.81
N LEU A 271 0.07 -6.88 15.38
CA LEU A 271 0.10 -6.28 14.06
C LEU A 271 0.06 -7.34 12.96
N TYR A 272 0.75 -8.48 13.16
CA TYR A 272 0.71 -9.60 12.21
C TYR A 272 -0.64 -10.32 12.23
N THR A 273 -1.22 -10.55 13.42
CA THR A 273 -2.55 -11.16 13.54
C THR A 273 -3.60 -10.28 12.88
N ALA A 274 -3.60 -8.97 13.18
CA ALA A 274 -4.54 -8.02 12.58
C ALA A 274 -4.39 -7.94 11.06
N ALA A 275 -3.16 -7.88 10.54
CA ALA A 275 -2.93 -7.84 9.09
C ALA A 275 -3.37 -9.13 8.39
N CYS A 276 -2.99 -10.31 8.91
CA CYS A 276 -3.42 -11.59 8.37
C CYS A 276 -4.95 -11.70 8.37
N GLY A 277 -5.58 -11.35 9.48
CA GLY A 277 -7.03 -11.34 9.63
C GLY A 277 -7.75 -10.37 8.70
N THR A 278 -7.23 -9.16 8.52
CA THR A 278 -7.82 -8.19 7.57
C THR A 278 -7.75 -8.69 6.13
N TYR A 279 -6.68 -9.38 5.74
CA TYR A 279 -6.61 -10.03 4.42
C TYR A 279 -7.61 -11.19 4.28
N ILE A 280 -7.78 -12.01 5.31
CA ILE A 280 -8.77 -13.10 5.30
C ILE A 280 -10.18 -12.52 5.16
N CYS A 281 -10.52 -11.47 5.92
CA CYS A 281 -11.78 -10.74 5.78
C CYS A 281 -11.97 -10.17 4.37
N TRP A 282 -10.93 -9.55 3.82
CA TRP A 282 -11.00 -8.95 2.49
C TRP A 282 -11.19 -9.99 1.40
N LEU A 283 -10.47 -11.12 1.47
CA LEU A 283 -10.59 -12.24 0.56
C LEU A 283 -11.97 -12.91 0.67
N SER A 284 -12.51 -13.09 1.87
CA SER A 284 -13.82 -13.68 2.06
C SER A 284 -14.93 -12.80 1.47
N VAL A 285 -14.87 -11.50 1.71
CA VAL A 285 -15.80 -10.52 1.11
C VAL A 285 -15.71 -10.53 -0.41
N ARG A 286 -14.49 -10.57 -0.98
CA ARG A 286 -14.28 -10.69 -2.43
C ARG A 286 -14.83 -12.00 -2.98
N ALA A 287 -14.59 -13.12 -2.30
CA ALA A 287 -15.07 -14.43 -2.70
C ALA A 287 -16.60 -14.49 -2.70
N VAL A 288 -17.26 -13.97 -1.66
CA VAL A 288 -18.73 -13.91 -1.57
C VAL A 288 -19.31 -13.10 -2.72
N CYS A 289 -18.78 -11.90 -3.00
CA CYS A 289 -19.30 -11.08 -4.09
C CYS A 289 -19.04 -11.69 -5.47
N PHE A 290 -17.90 -12.36 -5.64
CA PHE A 290 -17.59 -13.08 -6.86
C PHE A 290 -18.56 -14.26 -7.08
N ILE A 291 -18.81 -15.06 -6.05
CA ILE A 291 -19.77 -16.17 -6.08
C ILE A 291 -21.19 -15.65 -6.35
N ALA A 292 -21.60 -14.58 -5.68
CA ALA A 292 -22.92 -13.97 -5.87
C ALA A 292 -23.13 -13.46 -7.30
N GLY A 293 -22.08 -12.91 -7.94
CA GLY A 293 -22.12 -12.50 -9.34
C GLY A 293 -22.09 -13.66 -10.34
N TRP A 294 -21.56 -14.82 -9.96
CA TRP A 294 -21.40 -15.98 -10.83
C TRP A 294 -22.58 -16.95 -10.81
N LEU A 295 -23.29 -17.01 -9.69
CA LEU A 295 -24.45 -17.89 -9.51
C LEU A 295 -25.54 -17.74 -10.61
N PRO A 296 -25.86 -16.53 -11.13
CA PRO A 296 -26.92 -16.39 -12.14
C PRO A 296 -26.50 -16.73 -13.59
N GLU A 297 -25.20 -16.88 -13.91
CA GLU A 297 -24.74 -17.05 -15.31
C GLU A 297 -24.76 -18.51 -15.83
N GLY A 298 -25.15 -19.47 -14.99
CA GLY A 298 -25.27 -20.89 -15.38
C GLY A 298 -23.97 -21.71 -15.24
N ARG A 299 -24.12 -23.02 -14.95
CA ARG A 299 -23.01 -23.92 -14.55
C ARG A 299 -21.91 -24.07 -15.62
N ALA A 300 -22.26 -24.12 -16.90
CA ALA A 300 -21.30 -24.30 -17.99
C ALA A 300 -20.36 -23.09 -18.15
N VAL A 301 -20.89 -21.88 -18.02
CA VAL A 301 -20.12 -20.63 -18.06
C VAL A 301 -19.19 -20.54 -16.86
N VAL A 302 -19.67 -20.91 -15.67
CA VAL A 302 -18.86 -20.96 -14.45
C VAL A 302 -17.68 -21.91 -14.59
N ILE A 303 -17.88 -23.12 -15.13
CA ILE A 303 -16.77 -24.09 -15.33
C ILE A 303 -15.74 -23.55 -16.32
N ASN A 304 -16.17 -22.93 -17.42
CA ASN A 304 -15.24 -22.35 -18.40
C ASN A 304 -14.44 -21.18 -17.82
N ARG A 305 -15.09 -20.28 -17.06
CA ARG A 305 -14.42 -19.21 -16.33
C ARG A 305 -13.45 -19.78 -15.29
N LEU A 306 -13.83 -20.82 -14.54
CA LEU A 306 -12.95 -21.47 -13.56
C LEU A 306 -11.70 -22.05 -14.21
N LYS A 307 -11.84 -22.76 -15.35
CA LYS A 307 -10.68 -23.28 -16.11
C LYS A 307 -9.75 -22.15 -16.58
N PHE A 308 -10.32 -21.05 -17.06
CA PHE A 308 -9.56 -19.88 -17.48
C PHE A 308 -8.78 -19.25 -16.30
N TRP A 309 -9.46 -19.02 -15.17
CA TRP A 309 -8.85 -18.48 -13.96
C TRP A 309 -7.81 -19.43 -13.35
N LEU A 310 -8.04 -20.74 -13.38
CA LEU A 310 -7.07 -21.73 -12.92
C LEU A 310 -5.79 -21.69 -13.76
N LYS A 311 -5.92 -21.56 -15.09
CA LYS A 311 -4.77 -21.43 -16.00
C LYS A 311 -4.00 -20.12 -15.80
N ILE A 312 -4.69 -19.01 -15.54
CA ILE A 312 -4.03 -17.73 -15.23
C ILE A 312 -3.38 -17.79 -13.86
N SER A 313 -4.08 -18.33 -12.86
CA SER A 313 -3.59 -18.47 -11.49
C SER A 313 -2.34 -19.35 -11.42
N SER A 314 -2.28 -20.44 -12.18
CA SER A 314 -1.07 -21.29 -12.21
C SER A 314 0.13 -20.56 -12.82
N LYS A 315 -0.04 -19.84 -13.94
CA LYS A 315 1.02 -19.00 -14.52
C LYS A 315 1.46 -17.89 -13.56
N ALA A 316 0.50 -17.22 -12.95
CA ALA A 316 0.74 -16.16 -11.98
C ALA A 316 1.46 -16.67 -10.72
N MET A 317 1.11 -17.85 -10.23
CA MET A 317 1.77 -18.49 -9.08
C MET A 317 3.25 -18.76 -9.39
N VAL A 318 3.56 -19.30 -10.56
CA VAL A 318 4.97 -19.52 -10.97
C VAL A 318 5.70 -18.19 -11.05
N ALA A 319 5.11 -17.17 -11.69
CA ALA A 319 5.71 -15.84 -11.76
C ALA A 319 5.91 -15.21 -10.37
N PHE A 320 4.96 -15.38 -9.45
CA PHE A 320 5.04 -14.90 -8.08
C PHE A 320 6.16 -15.58 -7.31
N ILE A 321 6.26 -16.91 -7.34
CA ILE A 321 7.34 -17.66 -6.68
C ILE A 321 8.71 -17.20 -7.18
N VAL A 322 8.85 -16.98 -8.48
CA VAL A 322 10.12 -16.57 -9.08
C VAL A 322 10.45 -15.11 -8.74
N LEU A 323 9.53 -14.17 -8.99
CA LEU A 323 9.77 -12.73 -8.85
C LEU A 323 9.74 -12.25 -7.40
N LEU A 324 8.92 -12.85 -6.54
CA LEU A 324 8.74 -12.45 -5.14
C LEU A 324 9.32 -13.45 -4.13
N GLY A 325 9.64 -14.68 -4.55
CA GLY A 325 10.34 -15.66 -3.71
C GLY A 325 11.83 -15.73 -4.03
N ILE A 326 12.17 -16.31 -5.18
CA ILE A 326 13.56 -16.67 -5.54
C ILE A 326 14.44 -15.44 -5.73
N ILE A 327 14.02 -14.48 -6.56
CA ILE A 327 14.85 -13.30 -6.85
C ILE A 327 15.13 -12.46 -5.58
N PRO A 328 14.12 -12.11 -4.75
CA PRO A 328 14.35 -11.38 -3.52
C PRO A 328 15.22 -12.15 -2.54
N PHE A 329 15.01 -13.45 -2.38
CA PHE A 329 15.84 -14.27 -1.50
C PHE A 329 17.32 -14.23 -1.91
N LEU A 330 17.63 -14.48 -3.19
CA LEU A 330 19.00 -14.42 -3.70
C LEU A 330 19.63 -13.03 -3.53
N PHE A 331 18.84 -11.98 -3.80
CA PHE A 331 19.31 -10.61 -3.70
C PHE A 331 19.55 -10.19 -2.24
N GLY A 332 18.64 -10.55 -1.34
CA GLY A 332 18.75 -10.29 0.09
C GLY A 332 19.95 -10.99 0.72
N LEU A 333 20.15 -12.27 0.41
CA LEU A 333 21.29 -13.04 0.87
C LEU A 333 22.62 -12.45 0.34
N LEU A 334 22.66 -12.02 -0.92
CA LEU A 334 23.84 -11.32 -1.47
C LEU A 334 24.14 -10.02 -0.71
N LEU A 335 23.12 -9.19 -0.44
CA LEU A 335 23.29 -7.94 0.28
C LEU A 335 23.65 -8.16 1.75
N GLU A 336 23.15 -9.23 2.38
CA GLU A 336 23.53 -9.58 3.73
C GLU A 336 25.03 -9.92 3.79
N LEU A 337 25.54 -10.74 2.86
CA LEU A 337 26.96 -11.10 2.81
C LEU A 337 27.88 -9.95 2.43
N VAL A 338 27.44 -9.04 1.55
CA VAL A 338 28.24 -7.91 1.08
C VAL A 338 28.25 -6.75 2.08
N MET A 339 27.09 -6.39 2.61
CA MET A 339 26.91 -5.20 3.44
C MET A 339 26.77 -5.58 4.91
N VAL A 340 25.75 -6.36 5.27
CA VAL A 340 25.35 -6.53 6.67
C VAL A 340 26.39 -7.30 7.49
N VAL A 341 26.83 -8.48 7.02
CA VAL A 341 27.75 -9.35 7.75
C VAL A 341 29.10 -8.67 8.05
N PRO A 342 29.77 -7.99 7.10
CA PRO A 342 31.03 -7.30 7.38
C PRO A 342 30.92 -6.16 8.40
N PHE A 343 29.78 -5.47 8.45
CA PHE A 343 29.56 -4.36 9.40
C PHE A 343 29.03 -4.81 10.76
N ARG A 344 28.16 -5.83 10.77
CA ARG A 344 27.45 -6.27 11.98
C ARG A 344 28.24 -7.27 12.81
N VAL A 345 28.92 -8.23 12.16
CA VAL A 345 29.45 -9.41 12.85
C VAL A 345 30.97 -9.31 13.00
N PRO A 346 31.51 -9.29 14.22
CA PRO A 346 32.95 -9.23 14.42
C PRO A 346 33.61 -10.56 14.03
N LEU A 347 34.90 -10.52 13.70
CA LEU A 347 35.63 -11.65 13.09
C LEU A 347 35.66 -12.93 13.94
N HIS A 348 35.45 -12.82 15.25
CA HIS A 348 35.49 -13.96 16.18
C HIS A 348 34.15 -14.70 16.30
N GLN A 349 33.07 -14.23 15.70
CA GLN A 349 31.73 -14.84 15.76
C GLN A 349 31.22 -15.24 14.38
N THR A 350 30.59 -16.40 14.23
CA THR A 350 30.00 -16.81 12.95
C THR A 350 28.68 -16.08 12.68
N PRO A 351 28.45 -15.58 11.44
CA PRO A 351 27.16 -15.01 11.09
C PRO A 351 26.10 -16.12 11.00
N VAL A 352 24.94 -15.89 11.61
CA VAL A 352 23.76 -16.75 11.48
C VAL A 352 22.86 -16.11 10.42
N LEU A 353 22.68 -16.80 9.28
CA LEU A 353 21.84 -16.35 8.17
C LEU A 353 20.44 -16.92 8.38
N TRP A 354 19.44 -16.04 8.46
CA TRP A 354 18.06 -16.43 8.65
C TRP A 354 17.32 -16.29 7.32
N ALA A 355 17.06 -17.40 6.64
CA ALA A 355 16.56 -17.39 5.27
C ALA A 355 15.30 -16.53 5.04
N TRP A 356 14.39 -16.50 6.02
CA TRP A 356 13.20 -15.65 5.97
C TRP A 356 13.53 -14.15 6.11
N GLN A 357 14.47 -13.79 6.98
CA GLN A 357 14.92 -12.40 7.15
C GLN A 357 15.58 -11.90 5.86
N ASP A 358 16.41 -12.73 5.23
CA ASP A 358 17.11 -12.40 4.00
C ASP A 358 16.13 -12.21 2.85
N TRP A 359 15.11 -13.08 2.78
CA TRP A 359 14.00 -12.90 1.86
C TRP A 359 13.28 -11.57 2.08
N ALA A 360 12.92 -11.23 3.33
CA ALA A 360 12.18 -10.01 3.64
C ALA A 360 12.99 -8.74 3.30
N LEU A 361 14.27 -8.69 3.69
CA LEU A 361 15.19 -7.62 3.32
C LEU A 361 15.39 -7.55 1.81
N GLY A 362 15.48 -8.71 1.16
CA GLY A 362 15.52 -8.84 -0.29
C GLY A 362 14.34 -8.18 -0.98
N VAL A 363 13.10 -8.37 -0.49
CA VAL A 363 11.89 -7.73 -1.04
C VAL A 363 11.97 -6.21 -0.92
N LEU A 364 12.43 -5.70 0.23
CA LEU A 364 12.62 -4.26 0.46
C LEU A 364 13.63 -3.67 -0.53
N TYR A 365 14.81 -4.31 -0.65
CA TYR A 365 15.86 -3.84 -1.54
C TYR A 365 15.49 -4.00 -3.02
N MET A 366 14.74 -5.04 -3.39
CA MET A 366 14.24 -5.23 -4.75
C MET A 366 13.33 -4.08 -5.19
N LYS A 367 12.54 -3.49 -4.29
CA LYS A 367 11.73 -2.30 -4.61
C LYS A 367 12.61 -1.10 -4.98
N ILE A 368 13.69 -0.88 -4.22
CA ILE A 368 14.66 0.20 -4.50
C ILE A 368 15.39 -0.09 -5.82
N ALA A 369 15.86 -1.32 -6.03
CA ALA A 369 16.51 -1.74 -7.26
C ALA A 369 15.58 -1.56 -8.47
N CYS A 370 14.31 -1.96 -8.36
CA CYS A 370 13.31 -1.77 -9.41
C CYS A 370 13.11 -0.28 -9.72
N ALA A 371 12.94 0.56 -8.70
CA ALA A 371 12.81 2.01 -8.88
C ALA A 371 14.02 2.61 -9.61
N ILE A 372 15.24 2.25 -9.22
CA ILE A 372 16.47 2.69 -9.90
C ILE A 372 16.51 2.18 -11.35
N THR A 373 16.12 0.92 -11.58
CA THR A 373 16.13 0.35 -12.94
C THR A 373 15.12 1.02 -13.88
N LEU A 374 13.97 1.47 -13.35
CA LEU A 374 12.94 2.18 -14.09
C LEU A 374 13.31 3.65 -14.32
N MET A 375 14.01 4.30 -13.37
CA MET A 375 14.57 5.65 -13.57
C MET A 375 15.83 5.66 -14.46
N GLY A 376 16.46 4.49 -14.64
CA GLY A 376 17.66 4.31 -15.42
C GLY A 376 17.45 4.34 -16.95
N PRO A 377 18.53 4.20 -17.73
CA PRO A 377 18.49 4.21 -19.20
C PRO A 377 17.72 3.00 -19.77
N ASP A 378 17.38 3.05 -21.07
CA ASP A 378 16.59 2.02 -21.76
C ASP A 378 17.38 0.73 -22.09
N TRP A 379 17.98 0.12 -21.07
CA TRP A 379 18.59 -1.20 -21.15
C TRP A 379 17.56 -2.34 -21.22
N SER A 380 18.03 -3.58 -21.46
CA SER A 380 17.17 -4.77 -21.60
C SER A 380 16.28 -5.02 -20.39
N LEU A 381 16.83 -4.88 -19.17
CA LEU A 381 16.10 -5.16 -17.93
C LEU A 381 14.89 -4.23 -17.74
N ARG A 382 15.07 -2.91 -17.91
CA ARG A 382 13.96 -1.94 -17.85
C ARG A 382 12.87 -2.28 -18.87
N ARG A 383 13.25 -2.57 -20.11
CA ARG A 383 12.31 -2.96 -21.17
C ARG A 383 11.56 -4.25 -20.83
N ALA A 384 12.23 -5.24 -20.22
CA ALA A 384 11.60 -6.49 -19.79
C ALA A 384 10.58 -6.24 -18.65
N ILE A 385 10.89 -5.37 -17.69
CA ILE A 385 9.98 -4.97 -16.61
C ILE A 385 8.78 -4.20 -17.17
N GLU A 386 9.01 -3.18 -18.00
CA GLU A 386 7.95 -2.36 -18.60
C GLU A 386 7.00 -3.18 -19.49
N ARG A 387 7.54 -4.15 -20.25
CA ARG A 387 6.72 -5.08 -21.05
C ARG A 387 5.83 -5.94 -20.15
N THR A 388 6.41 -6.56 -19.12
CA THR A 388 5.66 -7.39 -18.16
C THR A 388 4.56 -6.57 -17.46
N TYR A 389 4.83 -5.30 -17.16
CA TYR A 389 3.85 -4.39 -16.57
C TYR A 389 2.74 -4.01 -17.56
N ARG A 390 3.09 -3.72 -18.82
CA ARG A 390 2.14 -3.28 -19.87
C ARG A 390 1.17 -4.40 -20.28
N ASP A 391 1.64 -5.63 -20.40
CA ASP A 391 0.80 -6.78 -20.79
C ASP A 391 -0.26 -7.10 -19.73
N GLY A 392 0.00 -6.70 -18.49
CA GLY A 392 -0.89 -6.84 -17.35
C GLY A 392 -1.03 -8.30 -16.88
N PHE A 393 -1.67 -8.47 -15.73
CA PHE A 393 -1.78 -9.80 -15.09
C PHE A 393 -2.60 -10.81 -15.91
N MET A 394 -3.62 -10.34 -16.65
CA MET A 394 -4.55 -11.21 -17.37
C MET A 394 -3.97 -11.83 -18.65
N ARG A 395 -2.91 -11.25 -19.21
CA ARG A 395 -2.25 -11.73 -20.44
C ARG A 395 -0.77 -12.04 -20.17
N LEU A 396 -0.48 -12.65 -19.02
CA LEU A 396 0.88 -12.98 -18.64
C LEU A 396 1.48 -14.08 -19.55
N ASP A 397 2.50 -13.71 -20.32
CA ASP A 397 3.36 -14.63 -21.08
C ASP A 397 4.57 -15.07 -20.26
N LEU A 398 4.34 -16.13 -19.46
CA LEU A 398 5.34 -16.69 -18.54
C LEU A 398 6.68 -17.01 -19.21
N LYS A 399 6.67 -17.54 -20.44
CA LYS A 399 7.90 -17.90 -21.16
C LYS A 399 8.79 -16.67 -21.40
N LEU A 400 8.20 -15.58 -21.87
CA LEU A 400 8.91 -14.33 -22.14
C LEU A 400 9.40 -13.70 -20.84
N MET A 401 8.55 -13.66 -19.80
CA MET A 401 8.93 -13.17 -18.48
C MET A 401 10.12 -13.98 -17.92
N MET A 402 10.14 -15.30 -18.08
CA MET A 402 11.24 -16.13 -17.62
C MET A 402 12.53 -15.88 -18.40
N GLN A 403 12.45 -15.77 -19.73
CA GLN A 403 13.62 -15.62 -20.59
C GLN A 403 14.23 -14.22 -20.56
N ASP A 404 13.40 -13.17 -20.58
CA ASP A 404 13.87 -11.79 -20.69
C ASP A 404 14.16 -11.14 -19.32
N LEU A 405 13.48 -11.60 -18.26
CA LEU A 405 13.56 -11.00 -16.92
C LEU A 405 14.14 -11.97 -15.88
N ALA A 406 13.49 -13.09 -15.61
CA ALA A 406 13.83 -13.89 -14.43
C ALA A 406 15.16 -14.64 -14.54
N ILE A 407 15.35 -15.43 -15.59
CA ILE A 407 16.56 -16.26 -15.78
C ILE A 407 17.83 -15.40 -15.80
N PRO A 408 17.91 -14.30 -16.58
CA PRO A 408 19.12 -13.46 -16.58
C PRO A 408 19.44 -12.86 -15.21
N VAL A 409 18.43 -12.40 -14.47
CA VAL A 409 18.61 -11.82 -13.12
C VAL A 409 19.05 -12.90 -12.14
N ILE A 410 18.40 -14.06 -12.12
CA ILE A 410 18.78 -15.20 -11.26
C ILE A 410 20.19 -15.68 -11.58
N ALA A 411 20.55 -15.78 -12.85
CA ALA A 411 21.89 -16.18 -13.28
C ALA A 411 22.97 -15.19 -12.79
N VAL A 412 22.71 -13.89 -12.89
CA VAL A 412 23.65 -12.87 -12.39
C VAL A 412 23.76 -12.92 -10.87
N LEU A 413 22.64 -12.98 -10.13
CA LEU A 413 22.65 -13.04 -8.67
C LEU A 413 23.33 -14.30 -8.15
N SER A 414 23.02 -15.46 -8.74
CA SER A 414 23.64 -16.74 -8.38
C SER A 414 25.14 -16.75 -8.70
N LEU A 415 25.57 -16.13 -9.81
CA LEU A 415 27.00 -15.98 -10.12
C LEU A 415 27.73 -15.15 -9.07
N PHE A 416 27.16 -14.01 -8.66
CA PHE A 416 27.74 -13.16 -7.61
C PHE A 416 27.80 -13.84 -6.25
N LEU A 417 26.96 -14.85 -6.03
CA LEU A 417 26.97 -15.64 -4.81
C LEU A 417 27.96 -16.80 -4.89
N ALA A 418 27.99 -17.51 -6.01
CA ALA A 418 28.81 -18.70 -6.20
C ALA A 418 30.31 -18.38 -6.34
N VAL A 419 30.67 -17.34 -7.10
CA VAL A 419 32.09 -17.03 -7.38
C VAL A 419 32.90 -16.72 -6.11
N PRO A 420 32.48 -15.80 -5.22
CA PRO A 420 33.21 -15.55 -3.98
C PRO A 420 33.24 -16.76 -3.05
N TYR A 421 32.15 -17.54 -3.01
CA TYR A 421 32.08 -18.78 -2.23
C TYR A 421 33.14 -19.79 -2.66
N VAL A 422 33.22 -20.08 -3.96
CA VAL A 422 34.20 -21.02 -4.52
C VAL A 422 35.63 -20.52 -4.25
N ILE A 423 35.91 -19.23 -4.39
CA ILE A 423 37.25 -18.69 -4.12
C ILE A 423 37.59 -18.79 -2.63
N ALA A 424 36.66 -18.46 -1.73
CA ALA A 424 36.89 -18.51 -0.28
C ALA A 424 37.09 -19.95 0.24
N TYR A 425 36.30 -20.91 -0.22
CA TYR A 425 36.30 -22.26 0.35
C TYR A 425 37.11 -23.28 -0.44
N SER A 426 37.31 -23.09 -1.75
CA SER A 426 38.08 -24.00 -2.59
C SER A 426 39.51 -23.50 -2.85
N VAL A 427 39.68 -22.23 -3.22
CA VAL A 427 41.00 -21.70 -3.63
C VAL A 427 41.83 -21.24 -2.43
N THR A 428 41.23 -20.49 -1.50
CA THR A 428 41.93 -19.93 -0.33
C THR A 428 42.61 -20.97 0.58
N PRO A 429 42.03 -22.15 0.91
CA PRO A 429 42.74 -23.13 1.75
C PRO A 429 43.98 -23.73 1.10
N ILE A 430 44.06 -23.74 -0.23
CA ILE A 430 45.23 -24.26 -0.96
C ILE A 430 46.42 -23.32 -0.77
N ILE A 431 46.16 -22.01 -0.73
CA ILE A 431 47.19 -20.97 -0.67
C ILE A 431 47.53 -20.61 0.78
N PHE A 432 46.54 -20.49 1.66
CA PHE A 432 46.71 -20.01 3.03
C PHE A 432 46.35 -21.09 4.05
N LYS A 433 47.36 -21.56 4.79
CA LYS A 433 47.16 -22.57 5.85
C LYS A 433 46.62 -21.99 7.17
N ASN A 434 46.82 -20.69 7.43
CA ASN A 434 46.37 -20.05 8.68
C ASN A 434 44.84 -19.87 8.71
N HIS A 435 44.19 -20.33 9.78
CA HIS A 435 42.73 -20.26 9.95
C HIS A 435 42.21 -18.82 10.03
N GLY A 436 42.94 -17.93 10.71
CA GLY A 436 42.52 -16.53 10.88
C GLY A 436 42.48 -15.75 9.56
N THR A 437 43.48 -15.94 8.70
CA THR A 437 43.53 -15.28 7.38
C THR A 437 42.46 -15.82 6.43
N ARG A 438 42.16 -17.13 6.50
CA ARG A 438 41.06 -17.74 5.73
C ARG A 438 39.70 -17.13 6.10
N LEU A 439 39.44 -16.95 7.38
CA LEU A 439 38.18 -16.35 7.85
C LEU A 439 38.07 -14.87 7.44
N LEU A 440 39.18 -14.12 7.50
CA LEU A 440 39.24 -12.73 7.04
C LEU A 440 38.93 -12.63 5.53
N ILE A 441 39.54 -13.50 4.72
CA ILE A 441 39.32 -13.56 3.27
C ILE A 441 37.87 -13.94 2.97
N ALA A 442 37.32 -14.96 3.64
CA ALA A 442 35.95 -15.41 3.43
C ALA A 442 34.90 -14.29 3.66
N ARG A 443 35.16 -13.36 4.60
CA ARG A 443 34.25 -12.23 4.84
C ARG A 443 34.44 -11.05 3.91
N ARG A 444 35.68 -10.77 3.48
CA ARG A 444 35.99 -9.58 2.66
C ARG A 444 35.90 -9.83 1.17
N ILE A 445 35.88 -11.09 0.73
CA ILE A 445 35.88 -11.42 -0.69
C ILE A 445 34.58 -11.00 -1.41
N TYR A 446 33.43 -11.15 -0.75
CA TYR A 446 32.12 -10.73 -1.29
C TYR A 446 32.10 -9.23 -1.60
N PRO A 447 32.35 -8.32 -0.63
CA PRO A 447 32.39 -6.89 -0.92
C PRO A 447 33.53 -6.51 -1.88
N ALA A 448 34.69 -7.15 -1.82
CA ALA A 448 35.81 -6.84 -2.72
C ALA A 448 35.49 -7.15 -4.20
N ILE A 449 34.93 -8.33 -4.50
CA ILE A 449 34.56 -8.70 -5.87
C ILE A 449 33.42 -7.82 -6.38
N MET A 450 32.42 -7.52 -5.55
CA MET A 450 31.33 -6.64 -5.96
C MET A 450 31.82 -5.21 -6.24
N LEU A 451 32.66 -4.65 -5.37
CA LEU A 451 33.21 -3.31 -5.52
C LEU A 451 34.09 -3.19 -6.77
N THR A 452 34.98 -4.15 -7.00
CA THR A 452 35.82 -4.17 -8.20
C THR A 452 34.99 -4.25 -9.48
N MET A 453 33.98 -5.13 -9.53
CA MET A 453 33.04 -5.21 -10.66
C MET A 453 32.24 -3.91 -10.87
N ALA A 454 31.83 -3.25 -9.78
CA ALA A 454 31.13 -1.96 -9.84
C ALA A 454 32.03 -0.85 -10.39
N ILE A 455 33.29 -0.77 -9.96
CA ILE A 455 34.27 0.19 -10.45
C ILE A 455 34.54 -0.04 -11.95
N VAL A 456 34.78 -1.29 -12.37
CA VAL A 456 35.03 -1.62 -13.78
C VAL A 456 33.82 -1.26 -14.64
N LYS A 457 32.59 -1.60 -14.21
CA LYS A 457 31.36 -1.20 -14.93
C LYS A 457 31.17 0.31 -14.96
N GLY A 458 31.44 1.00 -13.85
CA GLY A 458 31.36 2.46 -13.76
C GLY A 458 32.33 3.15 -14.72
N MET A 459 33.59 2.70 -14.76
CA MET A 459 34.60 3.19 -15.70
C MET A 459 34.19 2.94 -17.15
N MET A 460 33.72 1.72 -17.48
CA MET A 460 33.21 1.43 -18.83
C MET A 460 32.03 2.33 -19.21
N MET A 461 31.13 2.64 -18.27
CA MET A 461 30.03 3.57 -18.51
C MET A 461 30.53 4.99 -18.74
N GLN A 462 31.47 5.48 -17.93
CA GLN A 462 32.08 6.80 -18.11
C GLN A 462 32.75 6.92 -19.48
N VAL A 463 33.56 5.93 -19.89
CA VAL A 463 34.21 5.91 -21.22
C VAL A 463 33.18 6.00 -22.34
N ARG A 464 32.04 5.27 -22.23
CA ARG A 464 30.96 5.36 -23.22
C ARG A 464 30.31 6.74 -23.23
N GLN A 465 30.10 7.37 -22.07
CA GLN A 465 29.54 8.72 -21.99
C GLN A 465 30.49 9.75 -22.60
N PHE A 466 31.79 9.67 -22.32
CA PHE A 466 32.80 10.51 -22.96
C PHE A 466 32.82 10.31 -24.47
N LYS A 467 32.75 9.07 -24.95
CA LYS A 467 32.69 8.79 -26.38
C LYS A 467 31.45 9.41 -27.04
N ARG A 468 30.27 9.30 -26.42
CA ARG A 468 29.04 9.93 -26.90
C ARG A 468 29.13 11.45 -26.91
N LEU A 469 29.67 12.05 -25.84
CA LEU A 469 29.85 13.49 -25.75
C LEU A 469 30.84 13.98 -26.83
N TYR A 470 31.94 13.27 -27.02
CA TYR A 470 32.92 13.57 -28.07
C TYR A 470 32.29 13.49 -29.46
N GLU A 471 31.55 12.42 -29.76
CA GLU A 471 30.82 12.27 -31.03
C GLU A 471 29.77 13.37 -31.22
N HIS A 472 29.07 13.77 -30.15
CA HIS A 472 28.12 14.86 -30.19
C HIS A 472 28.78 16.20 -30.52
N ILE A 473 29.85 16.58 -29.82
CA ILE A 473 30.61 17.81 -30.08
C ILE A 473 31.20 17.80 -31.49
N LYS A 474 31.74 16.65 -31.92
CA LYS A 474 32.29 16.49 -33.28
C LYS A 474 31.20 16.69 -34.33
N ASN A 475 30.04 16.08 -34.15
CA ASN A 475 28.93 16.25 -35.07
C ASN A 475 28.44 17.70 -35.07
N ASP A 476 28.27 18.33 -33.92
CA ASP A 476 27.77 19.72 -33.85
C ASP A 476 28.70 20.71 -34.57
N LYS A 477 30.02 20.53 -34.45
CA LYS A 477 31.01 21.44 -35.04
C LYS A 477 31.36 21.15 -36.50
N TYR A 478 31.27 19.90 -36.94
CA TYR A 478 31.80 19.47 -38.25
C TYR A 478 30.76 18.81 -39.17
N LEU A 479 29.51 18.63 -38.72
CA LEU A 479 28.47 17.99 -39.54
C LEU A 479 27.74 19.04 -40.40
N VAL A 480 28.15 19.17 -41.66
CA VAL A 480 27.57 20.12 -42.63
C VAL A 480 26.17 19.69 -43.12
N GLY A 481 25.83 18.40 -43.01
CA GLY A 481 24.50 17.88 -43.34
C GLY A 481 24.39 16.35 -43.19
N ARG A 482 23.16 15.83 -43.04
CA ARG A 482 22.88 14.39 -43.05
C ARG A 482 22.10 14.03 -44.32
N ARG A 483 22.63 13.11 -45.13
CA ARG A 483 21.89 12.51 -46.24
C ARG A 483 21.31 11.17 -45.78
N LEU A 484 19.99 11.07 -45.70
CA LEU A 484 19.33 9.79 -45.45
C LEU A 484 19.48 8.92 -46.69
N VAL A 485 20.18 7.80 -46.54
CA VAL A 485 20.28 6.77 -47.59
C VAL A 485 19.26 5.70 -47.22
N ASN A 486 18.20 5.58 -48.01
CA ASN A 486 17.24 4.49 -47.86
C ASN A 486 17.94 3.17 -48.16
N TYR A 487 17.91 2.26 -47.20
CA TYR A 487 18.51 0.93 -47.31
C TYR A 487 17.55 0.04 -48.11
N ASN A 488 17.71 -0.02 -49.44
CA ASN A 488 16.97 -0.96 -50.28
C ASN A 488 17.69 -2.31 -50.28
N HIS A 489 17.11 -3.32 -49.62
CA HIS A 489 17.57 -4.69 -49.73
C HIS A 489 17.17 -5.20 -51.12
N THR A 490 18.11 -5.28 -52.07
CA THR A 490 17.84 -5.93 -53.35
C THR A 490 17.75 -7.44 -53.09
N SER A 491 16.55 -7.99 -52.98
CA SER A 491 16.34 -9.43 -53.11
C SER A 491 16.63 -9.80 -54.56
N SER A 492 17.74 -10.49 -54.80
CA SER A 492 18.11 -11.05 -56.10
C SER A 492 17.03 -12.03 -56.56
N VAL A 493 16.08 -11.55 -57.36
CA VAL A 493 15.23 -12.39 -58.18
C VAL A 493 16.08 -12.79 -59.39
N SER A 494 16.61 -14.01 -59.34
CA SER A 494 17.22 -14.69 -60.48
C SER A 494 16.15 -14.95 -61.53
N GLY A 495 16.10 -14.08 -62.54
CA GLY A 495 15.34 -14.31 -63.77
C GLY A 495 16.04 -15.37 -64.62
N GLN A 496 15.32 -16.44 -64.88
CA GLN A 496 15.57 -17.36 -65.99
C GLN A 496 15.66 -16.60 -67.31
N ASN A 497 16.65 -16.95 -68.13
CA ASN A 497 16.51 -17.08 -69.58
C ASN A 497 17.44 -18.19 -70.04
#